data_AF-A0A7S2JCY5-F1
#
_entry.id   AF-A0A7S2JCY5-F1
#
_cell.length_a   1.000
_cell.length_b   1.000
_cell.length_c   1.000
_cell.angle_alpha   90.00
_cell.angle_beta   90.00
_cell.angle_gamma   90.00
#
_symmetry.space_group_name_H-M   'P 1'
#
loop_
_entity.id
_entity.type
_entity.pdbx_description
1 polymer ?
#
loop_
_entity_poly.entity_id
_entity_poly.type
_entity_poly.pdbx_seq_one_letter_code
_entity_poly.pdbx_strand_id
1 'polypeptide(L)'
;GLHEWRGFFSSEGAPELDPGYHGFTEADLAKTFDVNFPGLGAGSSLKDILGALKRTYANKLGFEYFHIQDLKKVEWIRARVEDPGFVPTSREKLLEIYTALTQVDAFEAFLTTKYKTTKRFGCDGGEAAIVGIDAAIAKAVGLGVTDVVVGMPHRGRLNMLTNVVGKPLVQMFAEFKGTHYDFDGLMDVMESADWAFAGDVKYHLGTSNVRQFPSGKSATVTLEANPSHLETVNTVTLGRTRAKQFYAGNTEEEKSNIMAVLFHGDASFSGQGVCYETMQLAQVQEFGTGGTIHVIINNQ
;
A
#
# COMPACT_ATOMS: atom_id res chain seq x y z
N GLY A 1 5.36 -27.72 6.42
CA GLY A 1 5.00 -26.40 7.01
C GLY A 1 4.16 -25.59 6.04
N LEU A 2 4.73 -24.56 5.39
CA LEU A 2 4.13 -23.82 4.26
C LEU A 2 4.83 -24.12 2.92
N HIS A 3 6.08 -24.58 2.94
CA HIS A 3 6.78 -25.06 1.73
C HIS A 3 6.18 -26.34 1.13
N GLU A 4 5.51 -27.17 1.94
CA GLU A 4 4.75 -28.34 1.47
C GLU A 4 3.43 -27.95 0.79
N TRP A 5 2.86 -26.78 1.14
CA TRP A 5 1.62 -26.26 0.55
C TRP A 5 1.80 -25.78 -0.90
N ARG A 6 3.03 -25.42 -1.30
CA ARG A 6 3.36 -25.17 -2.71
C ARG A 6 3.29 -26.40 -3.59
N GLY A 7 3.36 -27.61 -3.01
CA GLY A 7 3.16 -28.86 -3.73
C GLY A 7 1.69 -29.25 -3.90
N PHE A 8 0.76 -28.60 -3.19
CA PHE A 8 -0.68 -28.86 -3.29
C PHE A 8 -1.38 -28.04 -4.38
N PHE A 9 -0.82 -26.90 -4.78
CA PHE A 9 -1.15 -26.30 -6.07
C PHE A 9 -0.36 -27.08 -7.12
N SER A 10 -1.07 -27.98 -7.80
CA SER A 10 -0.54 -28.88 -8.81
C SER A 10 0.45 -28.18 -9.75
N SER A 11 1.52 -28.89 -10.09
CA SER A 11 2.43 -28.60 -11.21
C SER A 11 1.73 -28.55 -12.58
N GLU A 12 0.43 -28.82 -12.63
CA GLU A 12 -0.43 -28.45 -13.75
C GLU A 12 -0.76 -26.97 -13.57
N GLY A 13 -0.07 -26.09 -14.30
CA GLY A 13 -0.40 -24.66 -14.33
C GLY A 13 -1.82 -24.40 -14.84
N ALA A 14 -2.15 -23.17 -15.20
CA ALA A 14 -3.43 -22.87 -15.85
C ALA A 14 -3.36 -23.29 -17.34
N PRO A 15 -3.94 -24.44 -17.76
CA PRO A 15 -3.83 -24.93 -19.14
C PRO A 15 -4.41 -23.94 -20.15
N GLU A 16 -5.42 -23.16 -19.75
CA GLU A 16 -6.04 -22.12 -20.57
C GLU A 16 -5.10 -20.97 -20.97
N LEU A 17 -3.95 -20.83 -20.30
CA LEU A 17 -2.90 -19.86 -20.66
C LEU A 17 -1.94 -20.40 -21.73
N ASP A 18 -1.97 -21.69 -22.04
CA ASP A 18 -1.24 -22.29 -23.15
C ASP A 18 -2.03 -22.10 -24.45
N PRO A 19 -1.47 -21.46 -25.49
CA PRO A 19 -2.11 -21.37 -26.80
C PRO A 19 -2.54 -22.74 -27.37
N GLY A 20 -1.80 -23.82 -27.06
CA GLY A 20 -2.12 -25.18 -27.47
C GLY A 20 -3.48 -25.67 -26.98
N TYR A 21 -3.93 -25.20 -25.81
CA TYR A 21 -5.26 -25.51 -25.26
C TYR A 21 -6.39 -25.03 -26.18
N HIS A 22 -6.16 -23.93 -26.91
CA HIS A 22 -7.13 -23.34 -27.85
C HIS A 22 -6.90 -23.81 -29.30
N GLY A 23 -6.04 -24.80 -29.51
CA GLY A 23 -5.73 -25.36 -30.83
C GLY A 23 -4.71 -24.56 -31.65
N PHE A 24 -4.02 -23.59 -31.06
CA PHE A 24 -2.91 -22.90 -31.73
C PHE A 24 -1.63 -23.73 -31.66
N THR A 25 -0.93 -23.79 -32.79
CA THR A 25 0.35 -24.47 -32.97
C THR A 25 1.47 -23.47 -33.23
N GLU A 26 2.73 -23.91 -33.21
CA GLU A 26 3.86 -23.03 -33.55
C GLU A 26 3.76 -22.45 -34.97
N ALA A 27 3.15 -23.17 -35.90
CA ALA A 27 2.92 -22.70 -37.27
C ALA A 27 1.95 -21.50 -37.32
N ASP A 28 1.11 -21.33 -36.28
CA ASP A 28 0.14 -20.24 -36.19
C ASP A 28 0.75 -18.94 -35.66
N LEU A 29 1.97 -18.97 -35.10
CA LEU A 29 2.60 -17.79 -34.49
C LEU A 29 2.79 -16.63 -35.47
N ALA A 30 2.99 -16.93 -36.76
CA ALA A 30 3.14 -15.94 -37.82
C ALA A 30 1.79 -15.48 -38.41
N LYS A 31 0.67 -16.15 -38.10
CA LYS A 31 -0.65 -15.73 -38.57
C LYS A 31 -1.03 -14.40 -37.93
N THR A 32 -1.67 -13.56 -38.71
CA THR A 32 -2.07 -12.21 -38.30
C THR A 32 -3.55 -12.14 -37.96
N PHE A 33 -3.88 -11.37 -36.93
CA PHE A 33 -5.22 -11.19 -36.42
C PHE A 33 -5.52 -9.72 -36.22
N ASP A 34 -6.82 -9.39 -36.28
CA ASP A 34 -7.31 -8.06 -35.92
C ASP A 34 -7.76 -8.09 -34.46
N VAL A 35 -7.01 -7.38 -33.62
CA VAL A 35 -7.27 -7.29 -32.18
C VAL A 35 -7.43 -5.85 -31.74
N ASN A 36 -8.25 -5.65 -30.71
CA ASN A 36 -8.35 -4.38 -30.01
C ASN A 36 -7.59 -4.49 -28.68
N PHE A 37 -6.28 -4.23 -28.72
CA PHE A 37 -5.40 -4.26 -27.55
C PHE A 37 -4.40 -3.10 -27.65
N PRO A 38 -4.16 -2.30 -26.59
CA PRO A 38 -3.25 -1.16 -26.65
C PRO A 38 -1.85 -1.51 -27.17
N GLY A 39 -1.39 -0.79 -28.19
CA GLY A 39 -0.11 -1.06 -28.87
C GLY A 39 -0.14 -2.19 -29.90
N LEU A 40 -1.30 -2.81 -30.13
CA LEU A 40 -1.57 -3.78 -31.20
C LEU A 40 -2.77 -3.31 -32.04
N GLY A 41 -2.99 -3.95 -33.18
CA GLY A 41 -4.09 -3.62 -34.07
C GLY A 41 -4.26 -4.61 -35.22
N ALA A 42 -4.87 -4.15 -36.30
CA ALA A 42 -5.08 -4.97 -37.49
C ALA A 42 -3.75 -5.51 -38.05
N GLY A 43 -3.73 -6.80 -38.39
CA GLY A 43 -2.52 -7.46 -38.91
C GLY A 43 -1.46 -7.84 -37.87
N SER A 44 -1.76 -7.79 -36.57
CA SER A 44 -0.81 -8.19 -35.53
C SER A 44 -0.60 -9.70 -35.53
N SER A 45 0.66 -10.18 -35.46
CA SER A 45 0.92 -11.62 -35.41
C SER A 45 0.47 -12.23 -34.08
N LEU A 46 0.08 -13.51 -34.07
CA LEU A 46 -0.22 -14.24 -32.84
C LEU A 46 0.95 -14.19 -31.85
N LYS A 47 2.19 -14.24 -32.35
CA LYS A 47 3.39 -14.06 -31.54
C LYS A 47 3.42 -12.73 -30.81
N ASP A 48 3.08 -11.63 -31.48
CA ASP A 48 3.08 -10.29 -30.89
C ASP A 48 1.95 -10.15 -29.85
N ILE A 49 0.77 -10.70 -30.16
CA ILE A 49 -0.38 -10.74 -29.25
C ILE A 49 -0.04 -11.49 -27.97
N LEU A 50 0.48 -12.71 -28.07
CA LEU A 50 0.91 -13.51 -26.91
C LEU A 50 2.03 -12.81 -26.13
N GLY A 51 2.94 -12.15 -26.84
CA GLY A 51 4.00 -11.35 -26.23
C GLY A 51 3.45 -10.21 -25.39
N ALA A 52 2.45 -9.47 -25.90
CA ALA A 52 1.80 -8.39 -25.16
C ALA A 52 1.05 -8.91 -23.94
N LEU A 53 0.21 -9.94 -24.10
CA LEU A 53 -0.54 -10.55 -22.99
C LEU A 53 0.38 -11.06 -21.89
N LYS A 54 1.47 -11.76 -22.22
CA LYS A 54 2.45 -12.24 -21.23
C LYS A 54 3.13 -11.09 -20.50
N ARG A 55 3.52 -10.02 -21.21
CA ARG A 55 4.15 -8.84 -20.58
C ARG A 55 3.20 -8.12 -19.63
N THR A 56 1.91 -8.07 -19.96
CA THR A 56 0.89 -7.38 -19.16
C THR A 56 0.41 -8.21 -17.97
N TYR A 57 0.05 -9.47 -18.19
CA TYR A 57 -0.69 -10.29 -17.22
C TYR A 57 0.12 -11.42 -16.57
N ALA A 58 1.26 -11.80 -17.13
CA ALA A 58 2.07 -12.94 -16.66
C ALA A 58 3.54 -12.55 -16.43
N ASN A 59 3.74 -11.36 -15.86
CA ASN A 59 5.06 -10.82 -15.52
C ASN A 59 5.17 -10.66 -13.98
N LYS A 60 5.88 -9.64 -13.51
CA LYS A 60 6.04 -9.34 -12.07
C LYS A 60 4.78 -8.85 -11.38
N LEU A 61 3.75 -8.46 -12.13
CA LEU A 61 2.47 -7.97 -11.62
C LEU A 61 1.36 -8.91 -12.06
N GLY A 62 0.53 -9.34 -11.10
CA GLY A 62 -0.71 -10.06 -11.34
C GLY A 62 -1.90 -9.14 -11.06
N PHE A 63 -2.93 -9.23 -11.89
CA PHE A 63 -4.13 -8.41 -11.76
C PHE A 63 -5.36 -9.31 -11.64
N GLU A 64 -6.04 -9.26 -10.50
CA GLU A 64 -7.31 -9.96 -10.28
C GLU A 64 -8.44 -8.95 -10.20
N TYR A 65 -9.25 -8.86 -11.26
CA TYR A 65 -10.33 -7.86 -11.33
C TYR A 65 -11.57 -8.31 -12.10
N PHE A 66 -11.49 -9.39 -12.89
CA PHE A 66 -12.62 -9.89 -13.69
C PHE A 66 -13.80 -10.41 -12.84
N HIS A 67 -13.59 -10.66 -11.54
CA HIS A 67 -14.66 -11.03 -10.61
C HIS A 67 -15.58 -9.84 -10.25
N ILE A 68 -15.20 -8.61 -10.59
CA ILE A 68 -16.02 -7.41 -10.37
C ILE A 68 -17.20 -7.42 -11.34
N GLN A 69 -18.42 -7.34 -10.82
CA GLN A 69 -19.64 -7.38 -11.63
C GLN A 69 -19.87 -6.13 -12.50
N ASP A 70 -19.34 -4.99 -12.07
CA ASP A 70 -19.48 -3.72 -12.80
C ASP A 70 -18.49 -3.63 -13.97
N LEU A 71 -19.00 -3.82 -15.18
CA LEU A 71 -18.20 -3.78 -16.41
C LEU A 71 -17.48 -2.45 -16.60
N LYS A 72 -18.03 -1.31 -16.15
CA LYS A 72 -17.34 -0.01 -16.28
C LYS A 72 -16.07 0.01 -15.43
N LYS A 73 -16.09 -0.61 -14.25
CA LYS A 73 -14.90 -0.74 -13.39
C LYS A 73 -13.88 -1.70 -14.00
N VAL A 74 -14.34 -2.83 -14.56
CA VAL A 74 -13.48 -3.79 -15.26
C VAL A 74 -12.76 -3.11 -16.42
N GLU A 75 -13.48 -2.41 -17.29
CA GLU A 75 -12.88 -1.71 -18.43
C GLU A 75 -11.97 -0.55 -17.99
N TRP A 76 -12.31 0.14 -16.89
CA TRP A 76 -11.45 1.18 -16.32
C TRP A 76 -10.09 0.63 -15.85
N ILE A 77 -10.08 -0.55 -15.23
CA ILE A 77 -8.85 -1.24 -14.81
C ILE A 77 -8.10 -1.72 -16.06
N ARG A 78 -8.80 -2.40 -16.96
CA ARG A 78 -8.25 -2.94 -18.21
C ARG A 78 -7.51 -1.88 -19.02
N ALA A 79 -8.14 -0.73 -19.25
CA ALA A 79 -7.56 0.37 -20.01
C ALA A 79 -6.26 0.92 -19.40
N ARG A 80 -6.02 0.73 -18.10
CA ARG A 80 -4.80 1.14 -17.41
C ARG A 80 -3.75 0.05 -17.44
N VAL A 81 -4.11 -1.18 -17.10
CA VAL A 81 -3.13 -2.28 -16.99
C VAL A 81 -2.61 -2.73 -18.36
N GLU A 82 -3.44 -2.62 -19.41
CA GLU A 82 -3.04 -2.94 -20.78
C GLU A 82 -2.26 -1.80 -21.46
N ASP A 83 -2.19 -0.60 -20.86
CA ASP A 83 -1.37 0.50 -21.37
C ASP A 83 0.13 0.10 -21.36
N PRO A 84 0.84 0.14 -22.50
CA PRO A 84 2.28 -0.11 -22.54
C PRO A 84 3.11 0.82 -21.63
N GLY A 85 2.57 2.00 -21.29
CA GLY A 85 3.16 2.97 -20.37
C GLY A 85 2.81 2.77 -18.89
N PHE A 86 2.05 1.71 -18.52
CA PHE A 86 1.61 1.48 -17.15
C PHE A 86 2.78 1.34 -16.17
N VAL A 87 3.81 0.58 -16.55
CA VAL A 87 5.03 0.43 -15.75
C VAL A 87 6.02 1.54 -16.14
N PRO A 88 6.48 2.38 -15.19
CA PRO A 88 7.42 3.45 -15.51
C PRO A 88 8.77 2.88 -15.95
N THR A 89 9.27 3.35 -17.09
CA THR A 89 10.56 2.94 -17.67
C THR A 89 11.57 4.08 -17.79
N SER A 90 11.15 5.33 -17.54
CA SER A 90 12.04 6.49 -17.61
C SER A 90 13.12 6.42 -16.53
N ARG A 91 14.35 6.79 -16.90
CA ARG A 91 15.50 6.75 -16.00
C ARG A 91 15.26 7.62 -14.76
N GLU A 92 14.66 8.77 -14.95
CA GLU A 92 14.36 9.74 -13.90
C GLU A 92 13.43 9.12 -12.85
N LYS A 93 12.35 8.45 -13.30
CA LYS A 93 11.40 7.82 -12.37
C LYS A 93 12.00 6.61 -11.68
N LEU A 94 12.81 5.82 -12.38
CA LEU A 94 13.52 4.69 -11.79
C LEU A 94 14.53 5.15 -10.72
N LEU A 95 15.24 6.26 -10.93
CA LEU A 95 16.15 6.84 -9.94
C LEU A 95 15.40 7.41 -8.73
N GLU A 96 14.23 8.03 -8.94
CA GLU A 96 13.36 8.48 -7.85
C GLU A 96 12.93 7.31 -6.97
N ILE A 97 12.41 6.23 -7.56
CA ILE A 97 12.00 5.01 -6.85
C ILE A 97 13.18 4.37 -6.12
N TYR A 98 14.33 4.26 -6.80
CA TYR A 98 15.55 3.72 -6.20
C TYR A 98 16.03 4.54 -5.00
N THR A 99 15.95 5.87 -5.08
CA THR A 99 16.33 6.76 -3.98
C THR A 99 15.42 6.55 -2.78
N ALA A 100 14.09 6.47 -3.00
CA ALA A 100 13.12 6.20 -1.94
C ALA A 100 13.36 4.82 -1.29
N LEU A 101 13.60 3.78 -2.09
CA LEU A 101 13.96 2.45 -1.58
C LEU A 101 15.24 2.47 -0.73
N THR A 102 16.26 3.20 -1.21
CA THR A 102 17.53 3.34 -0.49
C THR A 102 17.34 4.05 0.86
N GLN A 103 16.46 5.05 0.95
CA GLN A 103 16.15 5.72 2.22
C GLN A 103 15.46 4.78 3.21
N VAL A 104 14.49 3.99 2.73
CA VAL A 104 13.78 2.97 3.52
C VAL A 104 14.76 1.91 4.05
N ASP A 105 15.61 1.36 3.19
CA ASP A 105 16.61 0.35 3.54
C ASP A 105 17.70 0.90 4.48
N ALA A 106 18.27 2.07 4.17
CA ALA A 106 19.31 2.69 4.98
C ALA A 106 18.83 3.00 6.41
N PHE A 107 17.56 3.38 6.58
CA PHE A 107 16.97 3.56 7.90
C PHE A 107 16.95 2.25 8.70
N GLU A 108 16.53 1.14 8.09
CA GLU A 108 16.53 -0.18 8.75
C GLU A 108 17.94 -0.68 9.06
N ALA A 109 18.89 -0.48 8.13
CA ALA A 109 20.30 -0.82 8.33
C ALA A 109 20.92 -0.02 9.48
N PHE A 110 20.59 1.27 9.59
CA PHE A 110 21.01 2.12 10.70
C PHE A 110 20.45 1.61 12.03
N LEU A 111 19.14 1.34 12.11
CA LEU A 111 18.52 0.82 13.33
C LEU A 111 19.13 -0.52 13.74
N THR A 112 19.37 -1.42 12.77
CA THR A 112 20.03 -2.71 12.98
C THR A 112 21.42 -2.55 13.57
N THR A 113 22.20 -1.60 13.05
CA THR A 113 23.57 -1.38 13.50
C THR A 113 23.63 -0.72 14.87
N LYS A 114 22.80 0.31 15.11
CA LYS A 114 22.85 1.14 16.31
C LYS A 114 22.12 0.53 17.50
N TYR A 115 21.01 -0.17 17.27
CA TYR A 115 20.10 -0.68 18.30
C TYR A 115 19.91 -2.20 18.22
N LYS A 116 21.03 -2.95 18.16
CA LYS A 116 21.09 -4.40 17.92
C LYS A 116 20.16 -5.26 18.78
N THR A 117 19.98 -4.89 20.04
CA THR A 117 19.22 -5.71 21.02
C THR A 117 17.75 -5.33 21.10
N THR A 118 17.33 -4.27 20.41
CA THR A 118 15.96 -3.75 20.50
C THR A 118 15.09 -4.34 19.40
N LYS A 119 13.94 -4.92 19.76
CA LYS A 119 12.94 -5.36 18.78
C LYS A 119 12.45 -4.16 17.97
N ARG A 120 12.61 -4.23 16.64
CA ARG A 120 12.24 -3.15 15.70
C ARG A 120 11.08 -3.48 14.76
N PHE A 121 10.81 -4.77 14.53
CA PHE A 121 9.83 -5.24 13.52
C PHE A 121 10.04 -4.59 12.15
N GLY A 122 11.23 -4.80 11.59
CA GLY A 122 11.65 -4.22 10.33
C GLY A 122 10.75 -4.50 9.14
N CYS A 123 10.92 -3.68 8.11
CA CYS A 123 10.30 -3.90 6.80
C CYS A 123 11.19 -4.72 5.85
N ASP A 124 12.16 -5.51 6.37
CA ASP A 124 13.10 -6.26 5.53
C ASP A 124 12.35 -7.19 4.56
N GLY A 125 12.55 -6.98 3.25
CA GLY A 125 11.84 -7.66 2.16
C GLY A 125 10.45 -7.09 1.81
N GLY A 126 9.97 -6.09 2.54
CA GLY A 126 8.69 -5.39 2.34
C GLY A 126 8.85 -3.89 2.01
N GLU A 127 10.06 -3.42 1.75
CA GLU A 127 10.42 -2.00 1.55
C GLU A 127 9.60 -1.36 0.42
N ALA A 128 9.32 -2.14 -0.62
CA ALA A 128 8.50 -1.70 -1.75
C ALA A 128 7.06 -1.31 -1.35
N ALA A 129 6.50 -1.90 -0.28
CA ALA A 129 5.18 -1.54 0.21
C ALA A 129 5.17 -0.12 0.80
N ILE A 130 6.26 0.27 1.49
CA ILE A 130 6.43 1.61 2.09
C ILE A 130 6.57 2.67 0.99
N VAL A 131 7.43 2.42 0.01
CA VAL A 131 7.62 3.32 -1.14
C VAL A 131 6.36 3.41 -1.99
N GLY A 132 5.71 2.27 -2.23
CA GLY A 132 4.49 2.18 -3.01
C GLY A 132 3.33 2.96 -2.40
N ILE A 133 3.13 2.85 -1.08
CA ILE A 133 2.06 3.61 -0.43
C ILE A 133 2.35 5.11 -0.40
N ASP A 134 3.60 5.53 -0.20
CA ASP A 134 3.96 6.94 -0.22
C ASP A 134 3.69 7.55 -1.60
N ALA A 135 4.02 6.82 -2.66
CA ALA A 135 3.70 7.21 -4.03
C ALA A 135 2.18 7.25 -4.29
N ALA A 136 1.41 6.30 -3.75
CA ALA A 136 -0.04 6.29 -3.86
C ALA A 136 -0.69 7.48 -3.12
N ILE A 137 -0.20 7.79 -1.92
CA ILE A 137 -0.62 8.97 -1.15
C ILE A 137 -0.28 10.24 -1.92
N ALA A 138 0.94 10.39 -2.42
CA ALA A 138 1.34 11.55 -3.22
C ALA A 138 0.42 11.76 -4.45
N LYS A 139 0.04 10.65 -5.12
CA LYS A 139 -0.94 10.68 -6.22
C LYS A 139 -2.32 11.12 -5.72
N ALA A 140 -2.81 10.56 -4.63
CA ALA A 140 -4.11 10.89 -4.05
C ALA A 140 -4.19 12.37 -3.63
N VAL A 141 -3.14 12.91 -3.01
CA VAL A 141 -3.04 14.33 -2.65
C VAL A 141 -3.04 15.21 -3.90
N GLY A 142 -2.34 14.80 -4.96
CA GLY A 142 -2.44 15.46 -6.26
C GLY A 142 -3.88 15.55 -6.79
N LEU A 143 -4.69 14.52 -6.54
CA LEU A 143 -6.10 14.43 -6.93
C LEU A 143 -7.08 15.17 -6.01
N GLY A 144 -6.64 15.67 -4.85
CA GLY A 144 -7.49 16.47 -3.95
C GLY A 144 -7.56 15.97 -2.50
N VAL A 145 -7.00 14.80 -2.20
CA VAL A 145 -6.99 14.28 -0.82
C VAL A 145 -6.22 15.22 0.12
N THR A 146 -6.86 15.62 1.22
CA THR A 146 -6.31 16.49 2.27
C THR A 146 -5.95 15.71 3.53
N ASP A 147 -6.55 14.53 3.74
CA ASP A 147 -6.35 13.72 4.92
C ASP A 147 -6.19 12.23 4.57
N VAL A 148 -5.16 11.60 5.12
CA VAL A 148 -4.89 10.18 5.00
C VAL A 148 -4.80 9.57 6.40
N VAL A 149 -5.68 8.62 6.69
CA VAL A 149 -5.66 7.87 7.95
C VAL A 149 -5.17 6.46 7.68
N VAL A 150 -4.10 6.07 8.36
CA VAL A 150 -3.39 4.80 8.17
C VAL A 150 -3.55 3.93 9.42
N GLY A 151 -3.99 2.67 9.23
CA GLY A 151 -3.91 1.60 10.22
C GLY A 151 -2.88 0.57 9.77
N MET A 152 -2.00 0.12 10.66
CA MET A 152 -0.99 -0.89 10.31
C MET A 152 -0.53 -1.74 11.50
N PRO A 153 -0.05 -2.99 11.26
CA PRO A 153 0.61 -3.79 12.28
C PRO A 153 2.02 -3.27 12.60
N HIS A 154 2.77 -4.02 13.41
CA HIS A 154 4.13 -3.65 13.82
C HIS A 154 5.17 -3.68 12.68
N ARG A 155 4.98 -4.50 11.63
CA ARG A 155 5.95 -4.71 10.55
C ARG A 155 6.13 -3.43 9.71
N GLY A 156 7.37 -2.94 9.64
CA GLY A 156 7.74 -1.73 8.90
C GLY A 156 7.19 -0.43 9.50
N ARG A 157 6.65 -0.47 10.72
CA ARG A 157 5.96 0.68 11.33
C ARG A 157 6.86 1.87 11.60
N LEU A 158 8.08 1.63 12.06
CA LEU A 158 9.05 2.71 12.28
C LEU A 158 9.40 3.41 10.97
N ASN A 159 9.46 2.63 9.88
CA ASN A 159 9.67 3.13 8.54
C ASN A 159 8.48 3.98 8.06
N MET A 160 7.25 3.49 8.24
CA MET A 160 6.05 4.28 7.97
C MET A 160 6.01 5.58 8.77
N LEU A 161 6.28 5.54 10.07
CA LEU A 161 6.31 6.74 10.93
C LEU A 161 7.30 7.78 10.41
N THR A 162 8.52 7.39 10.08
CA THR A 162 9.57 8.32 9.65
C THR A 162 9.44 8.73 8.19
N ASN A 163 9.40 7.77 7.28
CA ASN A 163 9.51 8.03 5.84
C ASN A 163 8.16 8.37 5.19
N VAL A 164 7.02 7.98 5.77
CA VAL A 164 5.68 8.24 5.20
C VAL A 164 4.87 9.23 6.03
N VAL A 165 4.86 9.13 7.35
CA VAL A 165 4.17 10.14 8.19
C VAL A 165 5.05 11.37 8.40
N GLY A 166 6.37 11.23 8.34
CA GLY A 166 7.30 12.35 8.51
C GLY A 166 7.64 12.65 9.97
N LYS A 167 7.56 11.65 10.86
CA LYS A 167 8.02 11.78 12.25
C LYS A 167 9.52 12.13 12.27
N PRO A 168 9.93 13.22 12.95
CA PRO A 168 11.33 13.62 13.00
C PRO A 168 12.24 12.52 13.54
N LEU A 169 13.39 12.30 12.89
CA LEU A 169 14.39 11.31 13.32
C LEU A 169 14.89 11.54 14.75
N VAL A 170 15.01 12.80 15.18
CA VAL A 170 15.42 13.15 16.55
C VAL A 170 14.45 12.56 17.57
N GLN A 171 13.14 12.72 17.34
CA GLN A 171 12.10 12.16 18.19
C GLN A 171 12.12 10.62 18.14
N MET A 172 12.23 10.04 16.95
CA MET A 172 12.34 8.58 16.78
C MET A 172 13.52 8.01 17.58
N PHE A 173 14.70 8.60 17.49
CA PHE A 173 15.89 8.11 18.19
C PHE A 173 15.87 8.36 19.69
N ALA A 174 15.17 9.40 20.16
CA ALA A 174 14.95 9.62 21.59
C ALA A 174 14.18 8.45 22.22
N GLU A 175 13.13 7.95 21.55
CA GLU A 175 12.34 6.79 21.99
C GLU A 175 13.15 5.48 22.04
N PHE A 176 14.24 5.39 21.28
CA PHE A 176 15.16 4.25 21.36
C PHE A 176 16.12 4.33 22.54
N LYS A 177 16.45 5.54 23.03
CA LYS A 177 17.37 5.73 24.15
C LYS A 177 16.70 5.54 25.52
N GLY A 178 15.37 5.41 25.58
CA GLY A 178 14.63 5.30 26.83
C GLY A 178 14.66 6.57 27.69
N THR A 179 15.23 7.65 27.16
CA THR A 179 15.16 8.97 27.76
C THR A 179 13.77 9.52 27.49
N HIS A 180 12.86 9.28 28.43
CA HIS A 180 12.01 10.36 28.90
C HIS A 180 12.92 11.59 29.08
N TYR A 181 12.81 12.58 28.20
CA TYR A 181 13.58 13.81 28.34
C TYR A 181 13.29 14.45 29.70
N ASP A 182 14.19 15.30 30.19
CA ASP A 182 13.85 16.27 31.23
C ASP A 182 12.73 17.15 30.67
N PHE A 183 11.49 16.78 31.00
CA PHE A 183 10.28 17.20 30.30
C PHE A 183 9.98 18.69 30.45
N ASP A 184 10.49 19.32 31.52
CA ASP A 184 10.38 20.76 31.75
C ASP A 184 11.19 21.55 30.71
N GLY A 185 12.31 21.01 30.21
CA GLY A 185 13.17 21.69 29.23
C GLY A 185 12.71 21.58 27.77
N LEU A 186 11.75 20.70 27.46
CA LEU A 186 11.27 20.46 26.09
C LEU A 186 9.94 21.15 25.78
N MET A 187 9.19 21.57 26.81
CA MET A 187 8.01 22.42 26.67
C MET A 187 8.32 23.80 26.08
N ASP A 188 9.54 24.31 26.28
CA ASP A 188 10.00 25.56 25.65
C ASP A 188 10.31 25.41 24.15
N VAL A 189 10.44 24.18 23.63
CA VAL A 189 10.89 23.92 22.25
C VAL A 189 9.80 23.26 21.39
N MET A 190 8.79 22.63 22.01
CA MET A 190 7.70 21.96 21.30
C MET A 190 6.35 22.59 21.69
N GLU A 191 5.86 23.49 20.84
CA GLU A 191 4.54 24.15 20.94
C GLU A 191 3.32 23.19 20.90
N SER A 192 3.52 21.88 20.83
CA SER A 192 2.42 20.88 20.86
C SER A 192 2.77 19.73 21.81
N ALA A 193 2.30 19.84 23.04
CA ALA A 193 2.58 18.93 24.16
C ALA A 193 1.69 17.68 24.23
N ASP A 194 0.86 17.40 23.24
CA ASP A 194 -0.11 16.29 23.30
C ASP A 194 0.50 14.89 23.05
N TRP A 195 1.78 14.82 22.67
CA TRP A 195 2.41 13.59 22.15
C TRP A 195 3.14 12.72 23.19
N ALA A 196 3.34 13.19 24.42
CA ALA A 196 4.35 12.61 25.33
C ALA A 196 3.86 11.53 26.31
N PHE A 197 2.56 11.20 26.34
CA PHE A 197 1.96 10.55 27.52
C PHE A 197 1.38 9.13 27.34
N ALA A 198 1.43 8.51 26.16
CA ALA A 198 0.99 7.12 26.02
C ALA A 198 2.14 6.16 26.37
N GLY A 199 2.15 5.63 27.61
CA GLY A 199 3.14 4.68 28.12
C GLY A 199 3.07 3.29 27.46
N ASP A 200 3.27 3.22 26.15
CA ASP A 200 3.29 2.00 25.35
C ASP A 200 4.60 1.90 24.54
N VAL A 201 4.87 0.73 23.97
CA VAL A 201 6.05 0.51 23.14
C VAL A 201 6.00 1.36 21.87
N LYS A 202 7.16 1.88 21.45
CA LYS A 202 7.32 2.80 20.29
C LYS A 202 6.64 2.37 18.99
N TYR A 203 6.42 1.07 18.77
CA TYR A 203 5.73 0.52 17.60
C TYR A 203 4.21 0.29 17.82
N HIS A 204 3.63 0.84 18.88
CA HIS A 204 2.17 0.98 19.08
C HIS A 204 1.72 2.45 19.01
N LEU A 205 2.64 3.39 19.18
CA LEU A 205 2.34 4.82 19.19
C LEU A 205 1.95 5.29 17.79
N GLY A 206 0.86 6.06 17.72
CA GLY A 206 0.43 6.76 16.52
C GLY A 206 1.08 8.14 16.41
N THR A 207 0.94 8.78 15.25
CA THR A 207 1.32 10.18 15.08
C THR A 207 0.52 10.80 13.94
N SER A 208 0.40 12.13 13.93
CA SER A 208 -0.19 12.86 12.82
C SER A 208 0.74 14.01 12.44
N ASN A 209 0.94 14.20 11.14
CA ASN A 209 1.78 15.28 10.64
C ASN A 209 1.24 15.82 9.32
N VAL A 210 1.46 17.11 9.08
CA VAL A 210 1.14 17.75 7.80
C VAL A 210 2.38 17.65 6.91
N ARG A 211 2.23 17.01 5.75
CA ARG A 211 3.31 16.85 4.76
C ARG A 211 3.03 17.68 3.53
N GLN A 212 4.07 18.30 2.98
CA GLN A 212 4.06 18.84 1.62
C GLN A 212 4.41 17.73 0.63
N PHE A 213 3.69 17.65 -0.47
CA PHE A 213 3.87 16.65 -1.52
C PHE A 213 4.42 17.26 -2.81
N PRO A 214 4.99 16.46 -3.74
CA PRO A 214 5.57 16.96 -4.98
C PRO A 214 4.62 17.78 -5.87
N SER A 215 3.31 17.63 -5.69
CA SER A 215 2.28 18.43 -6.37
C SER A 215 2.17 19.87 -5.85
N GLY A 216 2.90 20.23 -4.79
CA GLY A 216 2.80 21.52 -4.09
C GLY A 216 1.64 21.60 -3.10
N LYS A 217 0.75 20.60 -3.10
CA LYS A 217 -0.34 20.46 -2.13
C LYS A 217 0.19 19.84 -0.83
N SER A 218 -0.53 20.09 0.25
CA SER A 218 -0.25 19.48 1.55
C SER A 218 -1.40 18.57 1.98
N ALA A 219 -1.09 17.54 2.75
CA ALA A 219 -2.09 16.70 3.39
C ALA A 219 -1.65 16.28 4.79
N THR A 220 -2.62 16.07 5.66
CA THR A 220 -2.41 15.47 6.98
C THR A 220 -2.32 13.96 6.81
N VAL A 221 -1.19 13.38 7.18
CA VAL A 221 -1.01 11.93 7.24
C VAL A 221 -1.03 11.52 8.71
N THR A 222 -1.95 10.64 9.06
CA THR A 222 -2.13 10.12 10.41
C THR A 222 -1.86 8.62 10.41
N LEU A 223 -1.01 8.15 11.31
CA LEU A 223 -0.91 6.73 11.66
C LEU A 223 -1.58 6.48 13.00
N GLU A 224 -2.56 5.60 13.03
CA GLU A 224 -3.29 5.23 14.25
C GLU A 224 -2.40 4.52 15.26
N ALA A 225 -2.62 4.82 16.54
CA ALA A 225 -2.11 3.98 17.61
C ALA A 225 -2.84 2.64 17.60
N ASN A 226 -2.15 1.55 17.92
CA ASN A 226 -2.77 0.21 17.96
C ASN A 226 -2.14 -0.69 19.02
N PRO A 227 -2.94 -1.56 19.65
CA PRO A 227 -2.41 -2.60 20.53
C PRO A 227 -1.71 -3.70 19.71
N SER A 228 -1.11 -4.67 20.40
CA SER A 228 -0.52 -5.86 19.76
C SER A 228 -1.53 -6.81 19.09
N HIS A 229 -2.83 -6.67 19.38
CA HIS A 229 -3.87 -7.46 18.72
C HIS A 229 -3.96 -7.04 17.26
N LEU A 230 -3.53 -7.91 16.35
CA LEU A 230 -3.51 -7.63 14.92
C LEU A 230 -4.93 -7.38 14.39
N GLU A 231 -5.04 -6.58 13.34
CA GLU A 231 -6.29 -6.25 12.63
C GLU A 231 -7.34 -5.46 13.42
N THR A 232 -7.26 -5.35 14.75
CA THR A 232 -8.23 -4.59 15.54
C THR A 232 -8.20 -3.09 15.25
N VAL A 233 -7.07 -2.58 14.75
CA VAL A 233 -6.93 -1.17 14.35
C VAL A 233 -7.79 -0.84 13.12
N ASN A 234 -8.19 -1.83 12.32
CA ASN A 234 -8.88 -1.60 11.04
C ASN A 234 -10.18 -0.81 11.22
N THR A 235 -11.03 -1.24 12.15
CA THR A 235 -12.30 -0.55 12.44
C THR A 235 -12.08 0.80 13.11
N VAL A 236 -11.02 0.96 13.91
CA VAL A 236 -10.64 2.23 14.53
C VAL A 236 -10.23 3.25 13.48
N THR A 237 -9.37 2.85 12.53
CA THR A 237 -8.95 3.67 11.40
C THR A 237 -10.17 4.09 10.56
N LEU A 238 -11.04 3.15 10.17
CA LEU A 238 -12.23 3.51 9.39
C LEU A 238 -13.20 4.40 10.17
N GLY A 239 -13.37 4.16 11.47
CA GLY A 239 -14.17 5.02 12.34
C GLY A 239 -13.63 6.45 12.40
N ARG A 240 -12.31 6.62 12.53
CA ARG A 240 -11.69 7.96 12.51
C ARG A 240 -11.80 8.61 11.13
N THR A 241 -11.61 7.87 10.04
CA THR A 241 -11.83 8.37 8.68
C THR A 241 -13.26 8.85 8.50
N ARG A 242 -14.25 8.03 8.89
CA ARG A 242 -15.67 8.37 8.83
C ARG A 242 -16.00 9.61 9.67
N ALA A 243 -15.45 9.70 10.88
CA ALA A 243 -15.62 10.86 11.74
C ALA A 243 -15.06 12.13 11.09
N LYS A 244 -13.85 12.08 10.53
CA LYS A 244 -13.25 13.19 9.79
C LYS A 244 -14.14 13.62 8.61
N GLN A 245 -14.64 12.67 7.83
CA GLN A 245 -15.58 12.95 6.72
C GLN A 245 -16.86 13.62 7.21
N PHE A 246 -17.40 13.17 8.35
CA PHE A 246 -18.59 13.75 8.95
C PHE A 246 -18.36 15.20 9.37
N TYR A 247 -17.29 15.47 10.13
CA TYR A 247 -16.96 16.81 10.60
C TYR A 247 -16.50 17.77 9.50
N ALA A 248 -16.01 17.25 8.38
CA ALA A 248 -15.71 18.04 7.17
C ALA A 248 -17.00 18.48 6.42
N GLY A 249 -18.18 18.02 6.81
CA GLY A 249 -19.46 18.39 6.21
C GLY A 249 -20.21 17.24 5.54
N ASN A 250 -19.61 16.04 5.47
CA ASN A 250 -20.24 14.79 5.03
C ASN A 250 -20.78 14.82 3.58
N THR A 251 -20.31 15.74 2.73
CA THR A 251 -20.64 15.76 1.30
C THR A 251 -19.82 14.72 0.54
N GLU A 252 -20.23 14.36 -0.67
CA GLU A 252 -19.46 13.41 -1.49
C GLU A 252 -18.06 13.94 -1.86
N GLU A 253 -17.93 15.25 -2.04
CA GLU A 253 -16.64 15.91 -2.26
C GLU A 253 -15.74 15.76 -1.03
N GLU A 254 -16.24 16.08 0.16
CA GLU A 254 -15.47 15.98 1.41
C GLU A 254 -15.11 14.54 1.76
N LYS A 255 -16.01 13.59 1.46
CA LYS A 255 -15.69 12.16 1.59
C LYS A 255 -14.53 11.76 0.68
N SER A 256 -14.46 12.33 -0.53
CA SER A 256 -13.39 12.04 -1.49
C SER A 256 -12.04 12.66 -1.10
N ASN A 257 -12.04 13.69 -0.26
CA ASN A 257 -10.83 14.35 0.24
C ASN A 257 -10.16 13.61 1.40
N ILE A 258 -10.82 12.61 2.00
CA ILE A 258 -10.35 11.93 3.21
C ILE A 258 -10.34 10.42 2.97
N MET A 259 -9.14 9.85 2.91
CA MET A 259 -8.95 8.44 2.56
C MET A 259 -8.42 7.60 3.72
N ALA A 260 -8.80 6.33 3.72
CA ALA A 260 -8.24 5.31 4.61
C ALA A 260 -7.24 4.42 3.87
N VAL A 261 -6.18 4.05 4.58
CA VAL A 261 -5.21 3.03 4.17
C VAL A 261 -5.07 2.02 5.30
N LEU A 262 -5.15 0.73 4.99
CA LEU A 262 -4.97 -0.35 5.95
C LEU A 262 -3.86 -1.28 5.49
N PHE A 263 -2.88 -1.49 6.36
CA PHE A 263 -1.84 -2.50 6.19
C PHE A 263 -2.18 -3.76 6.96
N HIS A 264 -1.83 -4.90 6.39
CA HIS A 264 -2.10 -6.22 6.97
C HIS A 264 -0.89 -7.14 6.84
N GLY A 265 -0.80 -8.14 7.72
CA GLY A 265 -0.01 -9.34 7.47
C GLY A 265 -0.86 -10.37 6.72
N ASP A 266 -0.26 -11.20 5.89
CA ASP A 266 -0.96 -12.26 5.14
C ASP A 266 -1.71 -13.26 6.05
N ALA A 267 -1.07 -13.75 7.10
CA ALA A 267 -1.68 -14.70 8.03
C ALA A 267 -2.79 -14.06 8.88
N SER A 268 -2.60 -12.81 9.32
CA SER A 268 -3.61 -12.11 10.12
C SER A 268 -4.80 -11.67 9.27
N PHE A 269 -4.57 -11.24 8.03
CA PHE A 269 -5.63 -10.85 7.10
C PHE A 269 -6.60 -12.00 6.83
N SER A 270 -6.07 -13.20 6.58
CA SER A 270 -6.86 -14.39 6.31
C SER A 270 -7.43 -15.07 7.56
N GLY A 271 -6.78 -14.91 8.72
CA GLY A 271 -7.15 -15.61 9.95
C GLY A 271 -8.06 -14.84 10.92
N GLN A 272 -8.14 -13.51 10.84
CA GLN A 272 -8.89 -12.69 11.78
C GLN A 272 -10.26 -12.27 11.23
N GLY A 273 -11.33 -12.64 11.94
CA GLY A 273 -12.72 -12.32 11.57
C GLY A 273 -12.98 -10.82 11.35
N VAL A 274 -12.29 -9.97 12.11
CA VAL A 274 -12.45 -8.51 12.06
C VAL A 274 -12.10 -7.92 10.69
N CYS A 275 -11.25 -8.57 9.88
CA CYS A 275 -10.98 -8.15 8.51
C CYS A 275 -12.25 -8.21 7.65
N TYR A 276 -12.98 -9.32 7.74
CA TYR A 276 -14.22 -9.55 7.00
C TYR A 276 -15.35 -8.65 7.49
N GLU A 277 -15.48 -8.49 8.81
CA GLU A 277 -16.42 -7.55 9.41
C GLU A 277 -16.16 -6.11 8.94
N THR A 278 -14.89 -5.69 8.92
CA THR A 278 -14.50 -4.35 8.44
C THR A 278 -14.85 -4.17 6.96
N MET A 279 -14.53 -5.15 6.09
CA MET A 279 -14.86 -5.06 4.66
C MET A 279 -16.37 -5.03 4.42
N GLN A 280 -17.16 -5.74 5.22
CA GLN A 280 -18.62 -5.72 5.13
C GLN A 280 -19.20 -4.31 5.38
N LEU A 281 -18.54 -3.49 6.20
CA LEU A 281 -18.97 -2.12 6.48
C LEU A 281 -18.75 -1.15 5.31
N ALA A 282 -17.94 -1.51 4.30
CA ALA A 282 -17.57 -0.61 3.21
C ALA A 282 -18.76 -0.04 2.42
N GLN A 283 -19.87 -0.78 2.35
CA GLN A 283 -21.09 -0.36 1.64
C GLN A 283 -22.26 -0.02 2.58
N VAL A 284 -22.07 -0.06 3.90
CA VAL A 284 -23.10 0.35 4.84
C VAL A 284 -23.08 1.87 4.93
N GLN A 285 -24.18 2.53 4.57
CA GLN A 285 -24.25 3.99 4.38
C GLN A 285 -23.59 4.81 5.50
N GLU A 286 -23.80 4.45 6.76
CA GLU A 286 -23.28 5.21 7.90
C GLU A 286 -21.84 4.86 8.29
N PHE A 287 -21.28 3.77 7.79
CA PHE A 287 -19.93 3.29 8.09
C PHE A 287 -18.97 3.40 6.91
N GLY A 288 -19.48 3.42 5.68
CA GLY A 288 -18.68 3.47 4.46
C GLY A 288 -17.86 4.75 4.37
N THR A 289 -16.58 4.60 4.02
CA THR A 289 -15.62 5.71 3.88
C THR A 289 -15.32 6.09 2.44
N GLY A 290 -16.13 5.62 1.47
CA GLY A 290 -15.89 5.86 0.04
C GLY A 290 -14.81 4.97 -0.59
N GLY A 291 -14.38 3.92 0.12
CA GLY A 291 -13.31 3.02 -0.28
C GLY A 291 -12.13 3.05 0.70
N THR A 292 -11.26 2.05 0.60
CA THR A 292 -10.05 1.92 1.43
C THR A 292 -8.98 1.22 0.61
N ILE A 293 -7.74 1.71 0.69
CA ILE A 293 -6.60 1.00 0.09
C ILE A 293 -6.10 -0.02 1.11
N HIS A 294 -6.20 -1.30 0.77
CA HIS A 294 -5.66 -2.39 1.57
C HIS A 294 -4.29 -2.81 1.02
N VAL A 295 -3.28 -2.86 1.88
CA VAL A 295 -1.92 -3.28 1.56
C VAL A 295 -1.56 -4.50 2.40
N ILE A 296 -1.51 -5.67 1.78
CA ILE A 296 -1.14 -6.90 2.46
C ILE A 296 0.36 -7.11 2.24
N ILE A 297 1.16 -7.06 3.32
CA ILE A 297 2.56 -7.46 3.25
C ILE A 297 2.59 -8.99 3.33
N ASN A 298 2.56 -9.62 2.16
CA ASN A 298 2.62 -11.07 2.02
C ASN A 298 4.07 -11.56 1.99
N ASN A 299 4.59 -11.91 3.16
CA ASN A 299 5.93 -12.44 3.33
C ASN A 299 6.00 -13.98 3.34
N GLN A 300 4.93 -14.66 2.89
CA GLN A 300 4.81 -16.13 2.72
C GLN A 300 4.84 -16.93 4.03
#